data_AF-A0AAV9Q0S5-F1
#
_entry.id   AF-A0AAV9Q0S5-F1
#
_cell.length_a   1.000
_cell.length_b   1.000
_cell.length_c   1.000
_cell.angle_alpha   90.00
_cell.angle_beta   90.00
_cell.angle_gamma   90.00
#
_symmetry.space_group_name_H-M   'P 1'
#
loop_
_entity.id
_entity.type
_entity.pdbx_description
1 polymer ?
#
loop_
_entity_poly.entity_id
_entity_poly.type
_entity_poly.pdbx_seq_one_letter_code
_entity_poly.pdbx_strand_id
1 'polypeptide(L)'
;MTVQNMDFDPSDIAYVPTTGVRKEFKLPLIQATPENVKGYGRIVDSPDECPIEITQWPAQGWRPVDKNSGDQGGTTEGLFEFWWKGDTLYARNNAVGDSYLFAWSQFPEEAATSGNANPRDKVLIWRANYHPDGGQMFYPMDGQSFIVPVALPGDDVTPEKFVAFRVDGGKGLYIHPNIWHGAIVPLDDHSRLIDRQGKVHARVSVDFAKEFGGYLSIPLQPVNGMNGTVH
;
A
#
# COMPACT_ATOMS: atom_id res chain seq x y z
N MET A 1 -16.91 -18.33 13.17
CA MET A 1 -17.37 -18.54 11.77
C MET A 1 -16.17 -19.04 11.00
N THR A 2 -16.29 -20.20 10.37
CA THR A 2 -15.25 -20.79 9.54
C THR A 2 -14.94 -19.85 8.38
N VAL A 3 -13.67 -19.46 8.24
CA VAL A 3 -13.15 -18.77 7.07
C VAL A 3 -13.50 -19.64 5.87
N GLN A 4 -14.46 -19.20 5.05
CA GLN A 4 -14.65 -19.81 3.74
C GLN A 4 -13.30 -19.72 3.03
N ASN A 5 -12.83 -20.83 2.46
CA ASN A 5 -11.72 -20.81 1.53
C ASN A 5 -12.03 -19.73 0.48
N MET A 6 -11.43 -18.55 0.64
CA MET A 6 -11.29 -17.62 -0.47
C MET A 6 -10.35 -18.35 -1.42
N ASP A 7 -10.96 -19.02 -2.39
CA ASP A 7 -10.28 -19.65 -3.52
C ASP A 7 -9.70 -18.51 -4.35
N PHE A 8 -8.48 -18.13 -3.97
CA PHE A 8 -7.64 -17.25 -4.74
C PHE A 8 -7.12 -18.03 -5.93
N ASP A 9 -7.47 -17.59 -7.13
CA ASP A 9 -6.89 -18.12 -8.36
C ASP A 9 -5.57 -17.37 -8.64
N PRO A 10 -4.40 -18.03 -8.54
CA PRO A 10 -3.12 -17.40 -8.82
C PRO A 10 -2.98 -16.93 -10.28
N SER A 11 -3.83 -17.40 -11.19
CA SER A 11 -3.85 -16.95 -12.59
C SER A 11 -4.58 -15.61 -12.78
N ASP A 12 -5.32 -15.15 -11.78
CA ASP A 12 -6.12 -13.91 -11.80
C ASP A 12 -5.42 -12.74 -11.09
N ILE A 13 -4.11 -12.84 -10.83
CA ILE A 13 -3.36 -11.72 -10.24
C ILE A 13 -3.13 -10.62 -11.27
N ALA A 14 -3.39 -9.39 -10.87
CA ALA A 14 -3.23 -8.22 -11.73
C ALA A 14 -1.77 -8.04 -12.19
N TYR A 15 -0.80 -8.51 -11.39
CA TYR A 15 0.62 -8.45 -11.71
C TYR A 15 1.36 -9.69 -11.20
N VAL A 16 2.16 -10.28 -12.09
CA VAL A 16 3.10 -11.35 -11.73
C VAL A 16 4.31 -10.73 -11.04
N PRO A 17 4.65 -11.15 -9.80
CA PRO A 17 5.81 -10.62 -9.10
C PRO A 17 7.14 -11.02 -9.76
N THR A 18 8.09 -10.09 -9.80
CA THR A 18 9.49 -10.43 -10.11
C THR A 18 10.14 -11.07 -8.88
N THR A 19 10.74 -12.25 -9.05
CA THR A 19 11.37 -13.04 -7.97
C THR A 19 12.80 -13.45 -8.35
N GLY A 20 13.48 -14.25 -7.51
CA GLY A 20 14.83 -14.77 -7.76
C GLY A 20 15.97 -13.90 -7.25
N VAL A 21 15.66 -12.75 -6.63
CA VAL A 21 16.64 -11.88 -5.99
C VAL A 21 16.66 -12.08 -4.48
N ARG A 22 17.77 -11.77 -3.82
CA ARG A 22 17.97 -12.02 -2.37
C ARG A 22 18.40 -10.79 -1.56
N LYS A 23 18.43 -9.60 -2.18
CA LYS A 23 18.75 -8.35 -1.48
C LYS A 23 17.53 -7.81 -0.76
N GLU A 24 17.76 -7.26 0.42
CA GLU A 24 16.77 -6.53 1.21
C GLU A 24 17.17 -5.07 1.37
N PHE A 25 16.25 -4.17 1.09
CA PHE A 25 16.32 -2.75 1.41
C PHE A 25 15.53 -2.51 2.69
N LYS A 26 16.21 -2.38 3.83
CA LYS A 26 15.53 -2.26 5.13
C LYS A 26 14.94 -0.86 5.27
N LEU A 27 13.64 -0.80 5.54
CA LEU A 27 12.91 0.45 5.75
C LEU A 27 12.82 0.77 7.25
N PRO A 28 12.95 2.06 7.63
CA PRO A 28 12.59 2.49 8.96
C PRO A 28 11.06 2.36 9.15
N LEU A 29 10.65 1.77 10.27
CA LEU A 29 9.25 1.74 10.69
C LEU A 29 8.97 2.92 11.64
N ILE A 30 8.05 3.79 11.24
CA ILE A 30 7.71 5.05 11.90
C ILE A 30 6.24 5.01 12.30
N GLN A 31 5.90 5.50 13.49
CA GLN A 31 4.51 5.61 13.91
C GLN A 31 3.77 6.67 13.07
N ALA A 32 2.59 6.34 12.57
CA ALA A 32 1.75 7.26 11.80
C ALA A 32 1.05 8.26 12.73
N THR A 33 1.74 9.35 13.07
CA THR A 33 1.16 10.51 13.76
C THR A 33 0.87 11.63 12.75
N PRO A 34 0.00 12.61 13.04
CA PRO A 34 -0.24 13.76 12.17
C PRO A 34 1.05 14.49 11.75
N GLU A 35 2.05 14.55 12.63
CA GLU A 35 3.34 15.18 12.37
C GLU A 35 4.17 14.36 11.38
N ASN A 36 4.25 13.04 11.58
CA ASN A 36 5.09 12.16 10.77
C ASN A 36 4.53 11.96 9.36
N VAL A 37 3.21 11.92 9.20
CA VAL A 37 2.58 11.73 7.89
C VAL A 37 2.48 13.03 7.07
N LYS A 38 2.84 14.17 7.65
CA LYS A 38 2.76 15.47 6.98
C LYS A 38 3.57 15.46 5.68
N GLY A 39 2.92 15.84 4.57
CA GLY A 39 3.50 15.83 3.23
C GLY A 39 3.26 14.54 2.45
N TYR A 40 2.99 13.42 3.14
CA TYR A 40 2.52 12.18 2.52
C TYR A 40 1.00 12.08 2.49
N GLY A 41 0.35 12.66 3.51
CA GLY A 41 -1.08 12.51 3.69
C GLY A 41 -1.54 12.97 5.07
N ARG A 42 -2.55 12.27 5.62
CA ARG A 42 -3.09 12.54 6.97
C ARG A 42 -3.70 11.30 7.60
N ILE A 43 -3.74 11.29 8.92
CA ILE A 43 -4.51 10.31 9.70
C ILE A 43 -6.00 10.56 9.53
N VAL A 44 -6.77 9.49 9.47
CA VAL A 44 -8.23 9.52 9.29
C VAL A 44 -8.89 8.89 10.51
N ASP A 45 -9.70 9.69 11.22
CA ASP A 45 -10.47 9.23 12.38
C ASP A 45 -11.83 8.65 11.99
N SER A 46 -12.38 9.10 10.85
CA SER A 46 -13.64 8.63 10.29
C SER A 46 -13.55 8.59 8.76
N PRO A 47 -13.89 7.47 8.10
CA PRO A 47 -13.83 7.38 6.65
C PRO A 47 -14.84 8.33 5.95
N ASP A 48 -15.94 8.69 6.63
CA ASP A 48 -16.96 9.60 6.08
C ASP A 48 -16.49 11.06 6.03
N GLU A 49 -15.48 11.41 6.85
CA GLU A 49 -14.92 12.76 6.95
C GLU A 49 -13.63 12.92 6.12
N CYS A 50 -13.40 11.99 5.18
CA CYS A 50 -12.23 11.97 4.32
C CYS A 50 -12.58 12.22 2.85
N PRO A 51 -12.68 13.49 2.40
CA PRO A 51 -12.70 13.80 0.97
C PRO A 51 -11.40 13.35 0.31
N ILE A 52 -11.52 12.83 -0.90
CA ILE A 52 -10.38 12.43 -1.74
C ILE A 52 -10.06 13.56 -2.71
N GLU A 53 -8.80 13.96 -2.76
CA GLU A 53 -8.34 14.90 -3.78
C GLU A 53 -8.39 14.23 -5.15
N ILE A 54 -9.01 14.89 -6.14
CA ILE A 54 -8.93 14.53 -7.55
C ILE A 54 -8.08 15.58 -8.24
N THR A 55 -7.10 15.14 -9.02
CA THR A 55 -6.21 16.05 -9.73
C THR A 55 -6.75 16.34 -11.11
N GLN A 56 -6.48 17.55 -11.59
CA GLN A 56 -6.75 17.89 -12.97
C GLN A 56 -5.76 17.17 -13.88
N TRP A 57 -6.25 16.48 -14.91
CA TRP A 57 -5.42 15.82 -15.91
C TRP A 57 -4.35 16.78 -16.45
N PRO A 58 -3.06 16.38 -16.48
CA PRO A 58 -2.00 17.28 -16.89
C PRO A 58 -2.02 17.50 -18.41
N ALA A 59 -1.69 18.72 -18.83
CA ALA A 59 -1.36 18.97 -20.23
C ALA A 59 -0.02 18.34 -20.60
N GLN A 60 0.07 17.73 -21.79
CA GLN A 60 1.33 17.15 -22.30
C GLN A 60 2.33 18.20 -22.81
N GLY A 61 1.89 19.46 -22.97
CA GLY A 61 2.71 20.54 -23.51
C GLY A 61 2.32 21.89 -22.92
N TRP A 62 2.70 22.97 -23.59
CA TRP A 62 2.57 24.33 -23.05
C TRP A 62 1.13 24.87 -22.96
N ARG A 63 0.17 24.26 -23.67
CA ARG A 63 -1.24 24.69 -23.61
C ARG A 63 -1.90 24.07 -22.37
N PRO A 64 -2.47 24.86 -21.45
CA PRO A 64 -3.09 24.33 -20.24
C PRO A 64 -4.41 23.64 -20.55
N VAL A 65 -4.84 22.75 -19.64
CA VAL A 65 -6.22 22.24 -19.60
C VAL A 65 -7.14 23.37 -19.10
N ASP A 66 -8.35 23.45 -19.67
CA ASP A 66 -9.33 24.46 -19.28
C ASP A 66 -9.72 24.28 -17.80
N LYS A 67 -9.83 25.39 -17.06
CA LYS A 67 -10.03 25.40 -15.59
C LYS A 67 -11.24 24.62 -15.07
N ASN A 68 -12.22 24.35 -15.92
CA ASN A 68 -13.45 23.64 -15.59
C ASN A 68 -13.48 22.19 -16.12
N SER A 69 -12.32 21.64 -16.49
CA SER A 69 -12.20 20.30 -17.07
C SER A 69 -10.98 19.53 -16.58
N GLY A 70 -11.03 18.19 -16.63
CA GLY A 70 -9.90 17.32 -16.36
C GLY A 70 -9.89 16.65 -14.99
N ASP A 71 -10.86 16.93 -14.11
CA ASP A 71 -10.97 16.41 -12.74
C ASP A 71 -12.36 15.80 -12.45
N GLN A 72 -13.23 15.65 -13.44
CA GLN A 72 -14.62 15.21 -13.24
C GLN A 72 -14.78 13.69 -13.08
N GLY A 73 -13.68 12.94 -13.03
CA GLY A 73 -13.72 11.48 -12.86
C GLY A 73 -14.36 11.05 -11.53
N GLY A 74 -14.25 11.89 -10.49
CA GLY A 74 -14.77 11.60 -9.16
C GLY A 74 -14.04 10.44 -8.48
N THR A 75 -14.71 9.83 -7.51
CA THR A 75 -14.14 8.75 -6.67
C THR A 75 -14.82 7.41 -6.91
N THR A 76 -14.14 6.34 -6.51
CA THR A 76 -14.70 5.00 -6.33
C THR A 76 -14.39 4.52 -4.91
N GLU A 77 -15.20 3.59 -4.41
CA GLU A 77 -15.02 2.98 -3.10
C GLU A 77 -15.31 1.48 -3.17
N GLY A 78 -14.55 0.69 -2.41
CA GLY A 78 -14.79 -0.72 -2.27
C GLY A 78 -14.02 -1.33 -1.11
N LEU A 79 -14.30 -2.60 -0.84
CA LEU A 79 -13.61 -3.37 0.18
C LEU A 79 -12.25 -3.82 -0.34
N PHE A 80 -11.19 -3.53 0.40
CA PHE A 80 -9.87 -4.11 0.18
C PHE A 80 -9.62 -5.18 1.23
N GLU A 81 -9.60 -6.43 0.79
CA GLU A 81 -9.47 -7.61 1.64
C GLU A 81 -8.05 -8.16 1.57
N PHE A 82 -7.55 -8.61 2.71
CA PHE A 82 -6.19 -9.12 2.87
C PHE A 82 -6.22 -10.41 3.67
N TRP A 83 -5.41 -11.39 3.27
CA TRP A 83 -5.25 -12.62 4.03
C TRP A 83 -3.87 -13.24 3.82
N TRP A 84 -3.30 -13.71 4.91
CA TRP A 84 -2.06 -14.48 4.92
C TRP A 84 -2.37 -15.98 4.76
N LYS A 85 -1.66 -16.65 3.85
CA LYS A 85 -1.56 -18.14 3.84
C LYS A 85 -0.09 -18.52 3.91
N GLY A 86 0.30 -19.24 4.95
CA GLY A 86 1.70 -19.49 5.25
C GLY A 86 2.48 -18.19 5.41
N ASP A 87 3.37 -17.91 4.46
CA ASP A 87 4.26 -16.74 4.42
C ASP A 87 3.88 -15.73 3.33
N THR A 88 2.76 -15.93 2.64
CA THR A 88 2.36 -15.11 1.50
C THR A 88 1.14 -14.27 1.83
N LEU A 89 1.25 -12.96 1.59
CA LEU A 89 0.15 -12.01 1.72
C LEU A 89 -0.58 -11.88 0.38
N TYR A 90 -1.86 -12.21 0.39
CA TYR A 90 -2.76 -12.01 -0.73
C TYR A 90 -3.70 -10.84 -0.43
N ALA A 91 -4.18 -10.21 -1.49
CA ALA A 91 -5.18 -9.16 -1.37
C ALA A 91 -6.15 -9.13 -2.54
N ARG A 92 -7.38 -8.66 -2.30
CA ARG A 92 -8.43 -8.41 -3.31
C ARG A 92 -8.95 -7.00 -3.14
N ASN A 93 -8.74 -6.15 -4.14
CA ASN A 93 -9.32 -4.82 -4.17
C ASN A 93 -10.65 -4.86 -4.93
N ASN A 94 -11.77 -4.84 -4.21
CA ASN A 94 -13.09 -4.86 -4.80
C ASN A 94 -13.54 -3.48 -5.36
N ALA A 95 -12.80 -2.40 -5.09
CA ALA A 95 -13.09 -1.08 -5.67
C ALA A 95 -12.76 -1.03 -7.17
N VAL A 96 -11.78 -1.81 -7.61
CA VAL A 96 -11.30 -1.88 -9.01
C VAL A 96 -11.33 -3.29 -9.60
N GLY A 97 -11.55 -4.33 -8.79
CA GLY A 97 -11.69 -5.71 -9.26
C GLY A 97 -10.38 -6.48 -9.44
N ASP A 98 -9.31 -6.05 -8.78
CA ASP A 98 -7.97 -6.65 -8.90
C ASP A 98 -7.65 -7.62 -7.75
N SER A 99 -6.92 -8.70 -8.07
CA SER A 99 -6.31 -9.61 -7.09
C SER A 99 -4.79 -9.47 -7.07
N TYR A 100 -4.16 -9.67 -5.92
CA TYR A 100 -2.72 -9.47 -5.74
C TYR A 100 -2.07 -10.58 -4.94
N LEU A 101 -0.86 -10.96 -5.34
CA LEU A 101 0.18 -11.44 -4.42
C LEU A 101 0.99 -10.23 -4.00
N PHE A 102 0.74 -9.74 -2.78
CA PHE A 102 1.13 -8.39 -2.42
C PHE A 102 2.49 -8.32 -1.71
N ALA A 103 2.82 -9.33 -0.91
CA ALA A 103 4.08 -9.40 -0.18
C ALA A 103 4.35 -10.81 0.38
N TRP A 104 5.52 -11.00 0.99
CA TRP A 104 5.89 -12.23 1.70
C TRP A 104 6.54 -11.95 3.05
N SER A 105 6.45 -12.88 4.02
CA SER A 105 7.24 -12.84 5.25
C SER A 105 8.62 -13.53 5.13
N GLN A 106 8.81 -14.30 4.06
CA GLN A 106 10.07 -14.96 3.68
C GLN A 106 10.42 -14.63 2.23
N PHE A 107 11.62 -15.00 1.76
CA PHE A 107 11.93 -14.85 0.34
C PHE A 107 10.93 -15.66 -0.52
N PRO A 108 10.54 -15.17 -1.71
CA PRO A 108 9.48 -15.80 -2.49
C PRO A 108 9.70 -17.28 -2.80
N GLU A 109 10.96 -17.72 -2.93
CA GLU A 109 11.30 -19.12 -3.23
C GLU A 109 11.17 -20.06 -2.01
N GLU A 110 11.06 -19.49 -0.82
CA GLU A 110 10.95 -20.22 0.47
C GLU A 110 9.58 -20.02 1.13
N ALA A 111 8.83 -19.01 0.70
CA ALA A 111 7.57 -18.64 1.29
C ALA A 111 6.51 -19.73 1.09
N ALA A 112 5.91 -20.20 2.19
CA ALA A 112 4.73 -21.04 2.10
C ALA A 112 3.55 -20.25 1.50
N THR A 113 2.81 -20.88 0.59
CA THR A 113 1.66 -20.28 -0.12
C THR A 113 0.31 -20.84 0.34
N SER A 114 0.32 -21.80 1.27
CA SER A 114 -0.84 -22.53 1.75
C SER A 114 -0.75 -22.80 3.25
N GLY A 115 -1.86 -23.24 3.84
CA GLY A 115 -1.98 -23.45 5.28
C GLY A 115 -2.24 -22.16 6.05
N ASN A 116 -2.27 -22.26 7.38
CA ASN A 116 -2.42 -21.12 8.27
C ASN A 116 -1.23 -20.18 8.16
N ALA A 117 -1.42 -18.92 8.53
CA ALA A 117 -0.35 -17.95 8.55
C ALA A 117 0.75 -18.37 9.53
N ASN A 118 2.01 -18.25 9.11
CA ASN A 118 3.17 -18.44 9.98
C ASN A 118 3.40 -17.17 10.83
N PRO A 119 4.11 -17.27 11.97
CA PRO A 119 4.66 -16.11 12.66
C PRO A 119 5.55 -15.28 11.73
N ARG A 120 5.44 -13.94 11.81
CA ARG A 120 6.09 -13.02 10.85
C ARG A 120 6.87 -11.95 11.60
N ASP A 121 8.18 -11.90 11.37
CA ASP A 121 9.03 -10.84 11.93
C ASP A 121 9.19 -9.64 10.99
N LYS A 122 9.02 -9.88 9.68
CA LYS A 122 9.16 -8.88 8.63
C LYS A 122 8.23 -9.16 7.46
N VAL A 123 8.15 -8.20 6.54
CA VAL A 123 7.51 -8.31 5.24
C VAL A 123 8.44 -7.82 4.13
N LEU A 124 8.42 -8.53 3.00
CA LEU A 124 9.15 -8.25 1.77
C LEU A 124 8.17 -7.76 0.70
N ILE A 125 8.35 -6.52 0.24
CA ILE A 125 7.52 -5.86 -0.75
C ILE A 125 8.32 -5.65 -2.03
N TRP A 126 7.76 -6.10 -3.15
CA TRP A 126 8.42 -6.12 -4.45
C TRP A 126 8.02 -4.95 -5.36
N ARG A 127 6.91 -4.27 -5.04
CA ARG A 127 6.34 -3.21 -5.87
C ARG A 127 5.80 -2.06 -5.03
N ALA A 128 5.93 -0.86 -5.57
CA ALA A 128 5.18 0.32 -5.16
C ALA A 128 4.59 1.02 -6.36
N ASN A 129 3.63 1.90 -6.11
CA ASN A 129 2.98 2.69 -7.15
C ASN A 129 2.55 4.06 -6.62
N TYR A 130 2.20 4.98 -7.52
CA TYR A 130 1.45 6.17 -7.18
C TYR A 130 0.28 6.36 -8.13
N HIS A 131 -0.70 7.12 -7.65
CA HIS A 131 -1.90 7.51 -8.40
C HIS A 131 -1.80 9.00 -8.75
N PRO A 132 -1.61 9.35 -10.04
CA PRO A 132 -1.59 10.74 -10.45
C PRO A 132 -2.99 11.37 -10.49
N ASP A 133 -4.05 10.58 -10.65
CA ASP A 133 -5.44 11.06 -10.80
C ASP A 133 -6.09 11.50 -9.49
N GLY A 134 -5.58 11.04 -8.34
CA GLY A 134 -6.14 11.41 -7.06
C GLY A 134 -5.41 10.78 -5.88
N GLY A 135 -5.85 11.18 -4.68
CA GLY A 135 -5.41 10.56 -3.45
C GLY A 135 -6.11 9.22 -3.21
N GLN A 136 -5.71 8.54 -2.14
CA GLN A 136 -6.29 7.27 -1.74
C GLN A 136 -6.38 7.16 -0.22
N MET A 137 -7.50 6.67 0.27
CA MET A 137 -7.75 6.43 1.69
C MET A 137 -7.89 4.95 1.96
N PHE A 138 -7.23 4.49 3.03
CA PHE A 138 -7.45 3.20 3.63
C PHE A 138 -7.95 3.36 5.07
N TYR A 139 -9.04 2.68 5.42
CA TYR A 139 -9.59 2.71 6.78
C TYR A 139 -9.99 1.31 7.27
N PRO A 140 -9.53 0.83 8.43
CA PRO A 140 -9.79 -0.53 8.89
C PRO A 140 -11.21 -0.70 9.42
N MET A 141 -11.96 -1.63 8.83
CA MET A 141 -13.34 -1.91 9.25
C MET A 141 -13.42 -2.59 10.61
N ASP A 142 -12.44 -3.43 10.91
CA ASP A 142 -12.38 -4.25 12.12
C ASP A 142 -11.40 -3.68 13.16
N GLY A 143 -10.95 -2.43 12.98
CA GLY A 143 -10.10 -1.71 13.94
C GLY A 143 -8.65 -2.23 14.01
N GLN A 144 -8.20 -2.99 13.02
CA GLN A 144 -6.87 -3.59 12.98
C GLN A 144 -5.78 -2.59 12.56
N SER A 145 -4.57 -2.81 13.04
CA SER A 145 -3.38 -2.08 12.61
C SER A 145 -2.84 -2.58 11.28
N PHE A 146 -2.23 -1.65 10.53
CA PHE A 146 -1.58 -1.96 9.27
C PHE A 146 -0.35 -1.08 9.04
N ILE A 147 0.50 -1.50 8.11
CA ILE A 147 1.72 -0.82 7.72
C ILE A 147 1.62 -0.41 6.25
N VAL A 148 2.14 0.77 5.92
CA VAL A 148 2.22 1.28 4.55
C VAL A 148 3.62 1.85 4.28
N PRO A 149 4.40 1.26 3.37
CA PRO A 149 5.61 1.92 2.87
C PRO A 149 5.22 3.08 1.96
N VAL A 150 5.86 4.23 2.14
CA VAL A 150 5.63 5.43 1.34
C VAL A 150 6.92 6.14 0.97
N ALA A 151 6.91 6.88 -0.14
CA ALA A 151 7.95 7.84 -0.52
C ALA A 151 7.33 9.08 -1.17
N LEU A 152 7.99 10.24 -0.99
CA LEU A 152 7.57 11.51 -1.59
C LEU A 152 7.64 11.44 -3.13
N PRO A 153 6.95 12.35 -3.84
CA PRO A 153 6.84 12.28 -5.29
C PRO A 153 8.17 12.44 -6.02
N GLY A 154 8.25 11.87 -7.22
CA GLY A 154 9.41 11.98 -8.13
C GLY A 154 9.65 10.67 -8.88
N ASP A 155 9.94 10.74 -10.18
CA ASP A 155 10.05 9.56 -11.05
C ASP A 155 11.28 8.70 -10.75
N ASP A 156 12.39 9.35 -10.38
CA ASP A 156 13.63 8.68 -9.94
C ASP A 156 13.52 8.14 -8.49
N VAL A 157 12.42 7.46 -8.15
CA VAL A 157 12.24 6.86 -6.83
C VAL A 157 13.24 5.71 -6.65
N THR A 158 13.84 5.60 -5.47
CA THR A 158 14.74 4.50 -5.12
C THR A 158 14.31 3.87 -3.81
N PRO A 159 14.69 2.61 -3.52
CA PRO A 159 14.33 1.94 -2.26
C PRO A 159 14.68 2.76 -1.00
N GLU A 160 15.78 3.50 -1.02
CA GLU A 160 16.27 4.30 0.11
C GLU A 160 15.40 5.52 0.43
N LYS A 161 14.54 5.95 -0.51
CA LYS A 161 13.59 7.04 -0.29
C LYS A 161 12.34 6.62 0.46
N PHE A 162 12.12 5.32 0.63
CA PHE A 162 10.94 4.82 1.32
C PHE A 162 11.13 4.79 2.83
N VAL A 163 10.06 5.13 3.54
CA VAL A 163 9.85 4.84 4.96
C VAL A 163 8.58 3.99 5.09
N ALA A 164 8.36 3.34 6.22
CA ALA A 164 7.12 2.61 6.49
C ALA A 164 6.36 3.26 7.65
N PHE A 165 5.08 3.58 7.43
CA PHE A 165 4.19 4.05 8.48
C PHE A 165 3.42 2.90 9.10
N ARG A 166 3.48 2.77 10.42
CA ARG A 166 2.59 1.92 11.22
C ARG A 166 1.37 2.75 11.63
N VAL A 167 0.20 2.33 11.18
CA VAL A 167 -1.09 2.94 11.54
C VAL A 167 -1.71 2.13 12.67
N ASP A 168 -2.04 2.82 13.77
CA ASP A 168 -2.68 2.19 14.92
C ASP A 168 -4.11 1.74 14.60
N GLY A 169 -4.55 0.72 15.33
CA GLY A 169 -5.88 0.17 15.17
C GLY A 169 -6.96 1.24 15.36
N GLY A 170 -7.98 1.19 14.51
CA GLY A 170 -9.09 2.16 14.53
C GLY A 170 -8.74 3.52 13.91
N LYS A 171 -7.58 3.68 13.27
CA LYS A 171 -7.22 4.84 12.46
C LYS A 171 -7.03 4.43 11.01
N GLY A 172 -7.41 5.31 10.09
CA GLY A 172 -7.09 5.21 8.67
C GLY A 172 -5.92 6.09 8.28
N LEU A 173 -5.47 5.91 7.04
CA LEU A 173 -4.46 6.74 6.39
C LEU A 173 -5.01 7.21 5.04
N TYR A 174 -5.01 8.53 4.86
CA TYR A 174 -5.18 9.15 3.56
C TYR A 174 -3.80 9.49 2.99
N ILE A 175 -3.59 9.21 1.71
CA ILE A 175 -2.36 9.43 0.97
C ILE A 175 -2.65 10.42 -0.17
N HIS A 176 -1.84 11.47 -0.29
CA HIS A 176 -1.98 12.48 -1.34
C HIS A 176 -1.70 11.91 -2.74
N PRO A 177 -2.22 12.54 -3.81
CA PRO A 177 -1.84 12.20 -5.18
C PRO A 177 -0.32 12.22 -5.37
N ASN A 178 0.19 11.37 -6.26
CA ASN A 178 1.62 11.24 -6.60
C ASN A 178 2.55 10.74 -5.47
N ILE A 179 2.03 10.42 -4.28
CA ILE A 179 2.82 9.75 -3.25
C ILE A 179 2.99 8.29 -3.62
N TRP A 180 4.25 7.85 -3.71
CA TRP A 180 4.57 6.44 -3.87
C TRP A 180 4.14 5.70 -2.62
N HIS A 181 3.46 4.57 -2.79
CA HIS A 181 3.11 3.67 -1.72
C HIS A 181 3.15 2.21 -2.20
N GLY A 182 3.62 1.33 -1.32
CA GLY A 182 3.68 -0.11 -1.59
C GLY A 182 2.45 -0.86 -1.08
N ALA A 183 2.60 -2.18 -0.93
CA ALA A 183 1.57 -3.02 -0.37
C ALA A 183 1.11 -2.52 1.01
N ILE A 184 -0.21 -2.49 1.22
CA ILE A 184 -0.78 -2.31 2.55
C ILE A 184 -0.65 -3.64 3.30
N VAL A 185 -0.01 -3.63 4.46
CA VAL A 185 0.32 -4.85 5.20
C VAL A 185 -0.42 -4.86 6.53
N PRO A 186 -1.51 -5.64 6.67
CA PRO A 186 -2.13 -5.83 7.97
C PRO A 186 -1.23 -6.64 8.90
N LEU A 187 -1.28 -6.31 10.20
CA LEU A 187 -0.54 -7.07 11.21
C LEU A 187 -1.23 -8.40 11.53
N ASP A 188 -2.56 -8.42 11.51
CA ASP A 188 -3.39 -9.61 11.66
C ASP A 188 -3.35 -10.52 10.42
N ASP A 189 -3.75 -11.77 10.61
CA ASP A 189 -3.75 -12.77 9.54
C ASP A 189 -4.78 -12.46 8.44
N HIS A 190 -5.86 -11.76 8.79
CA HIS A 190 -6.93 -11.35 7.89
C HIS A 190 -7.31 -9.91 8.21
N SER A 191 -7.54 -9.08 7.18
CA SER A 191 -8.00 -7.72 7.39
C SER A 191 -8.85 -7.20 6.25
N ARG A 192 -9.68 -6.20 6.56
CA ARG A 192 -10.60 -5.55 5.64
C ARG A 192 -10.51 -4.05 5.82
N LEU A 193 -10.17 -3.36 4.74
CA LEU A 193 -10.07 -1.91 4.71
C LEU A 193 -11.11 -1.35 3.75
N ILE A 194 -11.73 -0.23 4.12
CA ILE A 194 -12.42 0.63 3.17
C ILE A 194 -11.33 1.29 2.33
N ASP A 195 -11.36 1.06 1.02
CA ASP A 195 -10.51 1.73 0.04
C ASP A 195 -11.35 2.73 -0.75
N ARG A 196 -10.97 4.00 -0.69
CA ARG A 196 -11.58 5.07 -1.49
C ARG A 196 -10.50 5.85 -2.23
N GLN A 197 -10.64 5.96 -3.54
CA GLN A 197 -9.62 6.53 -4.42
C GLN A 197 -10.24 7.25 -5.64
N GLY A 198 -9.39 7.89 -6.44
CA GLY A 198 -9.76 8.41 -7.75
C GLY A 198 -10.32 7.33 -8.67
N LYS A 199 -11.40 7.64 -9.40
CA LYS A 199 -12.11 6.66 -10.24
C LYS A 199 -11.39 6.35 -11.55
N VAL A 200 -10.51 7.24 -12.01
CA VAL A 200 -9.72 7.01 -13.23
C VAL A 200 -8.73 5.86 -12.98
N HIS A 201 -8.25 5.71 -11.75
CA HIS A 201 -7.33 4.65 -11.33
C HIS A 201 -6.08 4.62 -12.22
N ALA A 202 -5.55 5.82 -12.53
CA ALA A 202 -4.28 5.91 -13.21
C ALA A 202 -3.20 5.43 -12.25
N ARG A 203 -2.24 4.65 -12.73
CA ARG A 203 -1.20 4.08 -11.87
C ARG A 203 0.13 4.02 -12.58
N VAL A 204 1.15 4.54 -11.91
CA VAL A 204 2.56 4.42 -12.31
C VAL A 204 3.28 3.61 -11.24
N SER A 205 4.14 2.68 -11.63
CA SER A 205 4.68 1.67 -10.71
C SER A 205 6.18 1.47 -10.87
N VAL A 206 6.80 1.04 -9.77
CA VAL A 206 8.18 0.57 -9.68
C VAL A 206 8.18 -0.89 -9.23
N ASP A 207 9.02 -1.71 -9.86
CA ASP A 207 9.30 -3.09 -9.47
C ASP A 207 10.72 -3.17 -8.90
N PHE A 208 10.83 -3.27 -7.57
CA PHE A 208 12.11 -3.19 -6.88
C PHE A 208 13.04 -4.36 -7.19
N ALA A 209 12.47 -5.55 -7.37
CA ALA A 209 13.25 -6.74 -7.67
C ALA A 209 13.83 -6.64 -9.08
N LYS A 210 13.04 -6.18 -10.04
CA LYS A 210 13.46 -5.98 -11.43
C LYS A 210 14.43 -4.83 -11.61
N GLU A 211 14.17 -3.69 -10.96
CA GLU A 211 14.90 -2.43 -11.20
C GLU A 211 16.12 -2.28 -10.29
N PHE A 212 16.08 -2.82 -9.06
CA PHE A 212 17.12 -2.63 -8.06
C PHE A 212 17.69 -3.94 -7.49
N GLY A 213 17.18 -5.09 -7.93
CA GLY A 213 17.70 -6.40 -7.54
C GLY A 213 17.37 -6.79 -6.10
N GLY A 214 16.28 -6.28 -5.50
CA GLY A 214 15.90 -6.61 -4.12
C GLY A 214 14.48 -6.18 -3.75
N TYR A 215 14.09 -6.45 -2.49
CA TYR A 215 12.77 -6.13 -1.95
C TYR A 215 12.87 -5.08 -0.85
N LEU A 216 11.82 -4.26 -0.67
CA LEU A 216 11.68 -3.46 0.54
C LEU A 216 11.39 -4.41 1.71
N SER A 217 12.14 -4.29 2.80
CA SER A 217 12.05 -5.14 3.98
C SER A 217 11.63 -4.31 5.19
N ILE A 218 10.45 -4.58 5.73
CA ILE A 218 9.87 -3.83 6.84
C ILE A 218 9.67 -4.77 8.04
N PRO A 219 10.14 -4.43 9.25
CA PRO A 219 9.83 -5.22 10.44
C PRO A 219 8.33 -5.14 10.77
N LEU A 220 7.72 -6.24 11.21
CA LEU A 220 6.31 -6.30 11.62
C LEU A 220 6.12 -6.21 13.14
N GLN A 221 7.21 -6.32 13.90
CA GLN A 221 7.21 -6.17 15.35
C GLN A 221 7.07 -4.69 15.76
N PRO A 222 6.55 -4.38 16.97
CA PRO A 222 6.40 -3.01 17.45
C PRO A 222 7.73 -2.23 17.47
N VAL A 223 7.65 -0.93 17.22
CA VAL A 223 8.75 0.00 17.49
C VAL A 223 8.92 0.06 19.01
N ASN A 224 9.88 -0.69 19.56
CA ASN A 224 10.28 -0.49 20.95
C ASN A 224 10.77 0.96 21.06
N GLY A 225 10.11 1.74 21.93
CA GLY A 225 10.19 3.19 22.02
C GLY A 225 11.57 3.77 21.73
N MET A 226 11.74 4.30 20.52
CA MET A 226 12.74 5.31 20.23
C MET A 226 12.01 6.43 19.48
N ASN A 227 11.91 7.58 20.16
CA ASN A 227 11.54 8.86 19.58
C ASN A 227 12.54 9.21 18.47
N GLY A 228 12.32 8.65 17.28
CA GLY A 228 13.03 9.03 16.08
C GLY A 228 12.33 10.24 15.46
N THR A 229 12.70 11.44 15.89
CA THR A 229 12.36 12.65 15.16
C THR A 229 13.09 12.59 13.81
N VAL A 230 12.36 12.65 12.71
CA VAL A 230 12.95 12.79 11.37
C VAL A 230 13.47 14.23 11.24
N HIS A 231 14.77 14.40 10.99
CA HIS A 231 15.38 15.66 10.60
C HIS A 231 15.25 15.89 9.10
#